data_AF-A0A4S8LJA6-F1
#
_entry.id   AF-A0A4S8LJA6-F1
#
_cell.length_a   1.000
_cell.length_b   1.000
_cell.length_c   1.000
_cell.angle_alpha   90.00
_cell.angle_beta   90.00
_cell.angle_gamma   90.00
#
_symmetry.space_group_name_H-M   'P 1'
#
loop_
_entity.id
_entity.type
_entity.pdbx_description
1 polymer ?
#
loop_
_entity_poly.entity_id
_entity_poly.type
_entity_poly.pdbx_seq_one_letter_code
_entity_poly.pdbx_strand_id
1 'polypeptide(L)'
;NYKKSGHLVFWDLKLVVEFPPCWTFLFPSSYLRHSNTCIGPGETRYSFTQYMAGALFRYVDDGFQIRSDMEDYIQKEAQSKQKDRIKSDLNIYSTLDQLQALYNS
;
A
#
# COMPACT_ATOMS: atom_id res chain seq x y z
N ASN A 1 1.85 -15.88 19.07
CA ASN A 1 2.85 -14.97 19.64
C ASN A 1 3.34 -14.07 18.53
N TYR A 2 2.95 -12.80 18.55
CA TYR A 2 3.21 -11.86 17.44
C TYR A 2 4.70 -11.55 17.19
N LYS A 3 5.59 -11.95 18.10
CA LYS A 3 7.04 -11.83 17.98
C LYS A 3 7.72 -13.01 17.29
N LYS A 4 6.98 -14.09 17.01
CA LYS A 4 7.52 -15.36 16.48
C LYS A 4 6.96 -15.75 15.12
N SER A 5 5.80 -15.24 14.73
CA SER A 5 5.00 -15.74 13.60
C SER A 5 4.02 -14.69 13.09
N GLY A 6 3.50 -14.90 11.87
CA GLY A 6 2.51 -14.01 11.25
C GLY A 6 3.02 -12.57 11.11
N HIS A 7 4.30 -12.40 10.81
CA HIS A 7 4.95 -11.11 10.57
C HIS A 7 4.65 -10.62 9.16
N LEU A 8 4.60 -9.30 8.99
CA LEU A 8 4.48 -8.67 7.69
C LEU A 8 5.89 -8.41 7.13
N VAL A 9 6.15 -8.86 5.91
CA VAL A 9 7.44 -8.70 5.23
C VAL A 9 7.29 -7.66 4.13
N PHE A 10 8.15 -6.65 4.13
CA PHE A 10 8.32 -5.68 3.06
C PHE A 10 9.65 -5.92 2.35
N TRP A 11 9.60 -6.60 1.20
CA TRP A 11 10.79 -7.10 0.52
C TRP A 11 11.69 -5.98 -0.01
N ASP A 12 11.08 -4.97 -0.62
CA ASP A 12 11.81 -3.82 -1.19
C ASP A 12 12.51 -2.98 -0.12
N LEU A 13 11.92 -2.93 1.08
CA LEU A 13 12.45 -2.19 2.22
C LEU A 13 13.39 -3.03 3.09
N LYS A 14 13.54 -4.32 2.80
CA LYS A 14 14.27 -5.30 3.63
C LYS A 14 13.83 -5.25 5.10
N LEU A 15 12.53 -5.07 5.32
CA LEU A 15 11.93 -4.88 6.65
C LEU A 15 10.98 -6.03 6.97
N VAL A 16 11.11 -6.58 8.17
CA VAL A 16 10.15 -7.55 8.74
C VAL A 16 9.53 -6.91 9.96
N VAL A 17 8.20 -6.82 9.97
CA VAL A 17 7.43 -6.15 11.00
C VAL A 17 6.67 -7.19 11.80
N GLU A 18 6.99 -7.27 13.09
CA GLU A 18 6.14 -7.95 14.07
C GLU A 18 4.77 -7.28 14.05
N PHE A 19 3.69 -8.07 13.97
CA PHE A 19 2.35 -7.51 13.89
C PHE A 19 1.56 -7.88 15.15
N PRO A 20 1.49 -7.01 16.17
CA PRO A 20 0.75 -7.29 17.40
C PRO A 20 -0.76 -7.38 17.17
N PRO A 21 -1.51 -8.08 18.05
CA PRO A 21 -2.97 -8.07 17.99
C PRO A 21 -3.52 -6.65 18.21
N CYS A 22 -4.64 -6.35 17.58
CA CYS A 22 -5.32 -5.04 17.64
C CYS A 22 -4.53 -3.86 17.06
N TRP A 23 -3.48 -4.11 16.29
CA TRP A 23 -2.75 -3.06 15.59
C TRP A 23 -3.29 -2.86 14.17
N THR A 24 -3.08 -1.65 13.65
CA THR A 24 -3.41 -1.29 12.27
C THR A 24 -2.15 -0.76 11.57
N PHE A 25 -1.96 -1.17 10.32
CA PHE A 25 -0.88 -0.67 9.47
C PHE A 25 -1.47 0.01 8.24
N LEU A 26 -0.91 1.16 7.88
CA LEU A 26 -1.21 1.87 6.65
C LEU A 26 0.08 1.92 5.82
N PHE A 27 0.05 1.36 4.61
CA PHE A 27 1.20 1.35 3.71
C PHE A 27 0.76 1.35 2.24
N PRO A 28 1.62 1.80 1.31
CA PRO A 28 1.34 1.83 -0.12
C PRO A 28 1.43 0.41 -0.74
N SER A 29 0.41 -0.41 -0.53
CA SER A 29 0.37 -1.84 -0.91
C SER A 29 0.66 -2.10 -2.40
N SER A 30 0.17 -1.25 -3.31
CA SER A 30 0.41 -1.38 -4.75
C SER A 30 1.85 -1.06 -5.18
N TYR A 31 2.62 -0.39 -4.33
CA TYR A 31 3.98 0.06 -4.64
C TYR A 31 5.07 -0.76 -3.94
N LEU A 32 4.69 -1.66 -3.02
CA LEU A 32 5.62 -2.46 -2.23
C LEU A 32 5.30 -3.94 -2.37
N ARG A 33 6.33 -4.74 -2.68
CA ARG A 33 6.23 -6.19 -2.58
C ARG A 33 6.16 -6.58 -1.12
N HIS A 34 5.07 -7.25 -0.74
CA HIS A 34 4.81 -7.64 0.63
C HIS A 34 4.16 -9.01 0.74
N SER A 35 4.33 -9.65 1.90
CA SER A 35 3.77 -10.96 2.23
C SER A 35 3.68 -11.15 3.74
N ASN A 36 2.89 -12.12 4.20
CA ASN A 36 2.89 -12.54 5.60
C ASN A 36 3.71 -13.82 5.78
N THR A 37 4.42 -13.95 6.89
CA THR A 37 4.98 -15.25 7.29
C THR A 37 3.88 -16.18 7.81
N CYS A 38 4.16 -17.48 7.82
CA CYS A 38 3.24 -18.45 8.41
C CYS A 38 2.97 -18.14 9.89
N ILE A 39 1.75 -18.47 10.34
CA ILE A 39 1.43 -18.50 11.77
C ILE A 39 2.08 -19.72 12.43
N GLY A 40 2.27 -19.66 13.75
CA GLY A 40 2.84 -20.76 14.51
C GLY A 40 1.89 -21.96 14.63
N PRO A 41 2.41 -23.16 14.95
CA PRO A 41 1.58 -24.33 15.20
C PRO A 41 0.53 -24.08 16.29
N GLY A 42 -0.73 -24.40 16.01
CA GLY A 42 -1.85 -24.22 16.94
C GLY A 42 -2.29 -22.77 17.15
N GLU A 43 -1.71 -21.80 16.43
CA GLU A 43 -2.13 -20.41 16.52
C GLU A 43 -3.35 -20.15 15.64
N THR A 44 -4.13 -19.12 15.99
CA THR A 44 -5.22 -18.60 15.17
C THR A 44 -5.06 -17.09 15.09
N ARG A 45 -5.19 -16.55 13.87
CA ARG A 45 -5.00 -15.12 13.62
C ARG A 45 -6.08 -14.63 12.67
N TYR A 46 -6.70 -13.51 13.05
CA TYR A 46 -7.66 -12.79 12.22
C TYR A 46 -7.07 -11.43 11.86
N SER A 47 -7.28 -11.05 10.61
CA SER A 47 -6.99 -9.71 10.12
C SER A 47 -8.02 -9.35 9.07
N PHE A 48 -8.34 -8.07 8.97
CA PHE A 48 -9.09 -7.53 7.85
C PHE A 48 -8.21 -6.49 7.15
N THR A 49 -8.43 -6.33 5.85
CA THR A 49 -7.70 -5.35 5.04
C THR A 49 -8.71 -4.42 4.40
N GLN A 50 -8.46 -3.12 4.55
CA GLN A 50 -9.18 -2.10 3.81
C GLN A 50 -8.28 -1.63 2.67
N TYR A 51 -8.83 -1.58 1.46
CA TYR A 51 -8.11 -1.06 0.30
C TYR A 51 -9.09 -0.27 -0.58
N MET A 52 -8.55 0.69 -1.32
CA MET A 52 -9.29 1.42 -2.35
C MET A 52 -8.66 1.08 -3.70
N ALA A 53 -9.48 0.67 -4.67
CA ALA A 53 -8.99 0.34 -6.00
C ALA A 53 -8.44 1.60 -6.69
N GLY A 54 -7.21 1.53 -7.19
CA GLY A 54 -6.59 2.64 -7.94
C GLY A 54 -7.41 3.10 -9.16
N ALA A 55 -8.26 2.22 -9.71
CA ALA A 55 -9.17 2.55 -10.80
C ALA A 55 -10.24 3.58 -10.40
N LEU A 56 -10.67 3.61 -9.14
CA LEU A 56 -11.66 4.56 -8.66
C LEU A 56 -11.10 5.99 -8.62
N PHE A 57 -9.85 6.15 -8.18
CA PHE A 57 -9.17 7.46 -8.24
C PHE A 57 -9.08 7.94 -9.69
N ARG A 58 -8.56 7.08 -10.59
CA ARG A 58 -8.47 7.41 -12.02
C ARG A 58 -9.82 7.82 -12.60
N TYR A 59 -10.88 7.08 -12.31
CA TYR A 59 -12.23 7.40 -12.78
C TYR A 59 -12.68 8.81 -12.34
N VAL A 60 -12.42 9.20 -11.09
CA VAL A 60 -12.73 10.55 -10.61
C VAL A 60 -11.86 11.60 -11.28
N ASP A 61 -10.56 11.37 -11.41
CA ASP A 61 -9.62 12.31 -12.05
C ASP A 61 -9.90 12.49 -13.55
N ASP A 62 -10.39 11.43 -14.19
CA ASP A 62 -10.78 11.36 -15.59
C ASP A 62 -12.21 11.93 -15.82
N GLY A 63 -12.79 12.62 -14.83
CA GLY A 63 -14.10 13.28 -14.97
C GLY A 63 -15.28 12.31 -15.00
N PHE A 64 -15.18 11.22 -14.24
CA PHE A 64 -16.17 10.13 -14.19
C PHE A 64 -16.35 9.42 -15.53
N GLN A 65 -15.24 9.21 -16.25
CA GLN A 65 -15.22 8.49 -17.52
C GLN A 65 -14.30 7.27 -17.44
N ILE A 66 -14.74 6.17 -18.07
CA ILE A 66 -13.94 4.95 -18.14
C ILE A 66 -12.96 5.08 -19.30
N ARG A 67 -11.67 4.84 -19.05
CA ARG A 67 -10.61 4.97 -20.06
C ARG A 67 -10.77 4.08 -21.29
N SER A 68 -11.53 2.98 -21.22
CA SER A 68 -11.83 2.14 -22.38
C SER A 68 -12.77 2.81 -23.38
N ASP A 69 -13.54 3.79 -22.92
CA ASP A 69 -14.61 4.44 -23.69
C ASP A 69 -14.14 5.82 -24.21
N MET A 70 -12.92 6.22 -23.84
CA MET A 70 -12.29 7.47 -24.28
C MET A 70 -11.68 7.32 -25.67
N GLU A 71 -11.62 8.42 -26.41
CA GLU A 71 -10.81 8.49 -27.63
C GLU A 71 -9.32 8.23 -27.33
N ASP A 72 -8.62 7.56 -28.25
CA ASP A 72 -7.23 7.09 -28.08
C ASP A 72 -6.27 8.19 -27.61
N TYR A 73 -6.43 9.42 -28.11
CA TYR A 73 -5.54 10.52 -27.74
C TYR A 73 -5.77 10.98 -26.30
N ILE A 74 -7.03 11.03 -25.85
CA ILE A 74 -7.42 11.38 -24.48
C ILE A 74 -6.90 10.29 -23.52
N GLN A 75 -7.08 9.03 -23.90
CA GLN A 75 -6.60 7.90 -23.10
C GLN A 75 -5.08 7.94 -22.91
N LYS A 76 -4.32 8.22 -23.99
CA LYS A 76 -2.85 8.36 -23.92
C LYS A 76 -2.43 9.52 -23.02
N GLU A 77 -3.12 10.66 -23.12
CA GLU A 77 -2.85 11.81 -22.26
C GLU A 77 -3.09 11.49 -20.78
N ALA A 78 -4.22 10.85 -20.46
CA ALA A 78 -4.58 10.42 -19.11
C ALA A 78 -3.59 9.38 -18.52
N GLN A 79 -3.05 8.49 -19.37
CA GLN A 79 -1.99 7.56 -18.98
C GLN A 79 -0.65 8.26 -18.72
N SER A 80 -0.30 9.28 -19.53
CA SER A 80 0.91 10.07 -19.31
C SER A 80 0.86 10.79 -17.96
N LYS A 81 -0.25 11.50 -17.69
CA LYS A 81 -0.48 12.21 -16.42
C LYS A 81 -0.40 11.27 -15.20
N GLN A 82 -0.84 10.01 -15.36
CA GLN A 82 -0.78 9.03 -14.27
C GLN A 82 0.66 8.65 -13.89
N LYS A 83 1.61 8.62 -14.83
CA LYS A 83 3.01 8.28 -14.53
C LYS A 83 3.65 9.31 -13.61
N ASP A 84 3.32 10.58 -13.79
CA ASP A 84 3.88 11.68 -13.01
C ASP A 84 3.35 11.72 -11.56
N ARG A 85 2.21 11.07 -11.29
CA ARG A 85 1.57 11.05 -9.96
C ARG A 85 2.22 10.15 -8.94
N ILE A 86 3.00 9.15 -9.35
CA ILE A 86 3.60 8.18 -8.42
C ILE A 86 4.35 8.89 -7.28
N LYS A 87 5.08 9.97 -7.59
CA LYS A 87 5.82 10.74 -6.59
C LYS A 87 4.89 11.46 -5.61
N SER A 88 3.79 12.02 -6.10
CA SER A 88 2.77 12.66 -5.26
C SER A 88 2.08 11.64 -4.36
N ASP A 89 1.71 10.49 -4.92
CA ASP A 89 1.00 9.42 -4.21
C ASP A 89 1.87 8.82 -3.10
N LEU A 90 3.18 8.62 -3.34
CA LEU A 90 4.08 8.09 -2.32
C LEU A 90 4.38 9.11 -1.21
N ASN A 91 4.36 10.40 -1.52
CA ASN A 91 4.66 11.47 -0.56
C ASN A 91 3.58 11.68 0.52
N ILE A 92 2.41 11.04 0.41
CA ILE A 92 1.39 11.08 1.47
C ILE A 92 1.71 10.13 2.64
N TYR A 93 2.66 9.20 2.44
CA TYR A 93 3.08 8.24 3.46
C TYR A 93 4.36 8.72 4.16
N SER A 94 4.50 8.39 5.44
CA SER A 94 5.74 8.65 6.18
C SER A 94 6.89 7.78 5.67
N THR A 95 8.11 8.33 5.66
CA THR A 95 9.33 7.55 5.46
C THR A 95 9.73 6.80 6.73
N LEU A 96 10.60 5.80 6.60
CA LEU A 96 11.14 5.09 7.77
C LEU A 96 11.91 6.02 8.71
N ASP A 97 12.69 6.96 8.17
CA ASP A 97 13.43 7.94 8.98
C ASP A 97 12.49 8.87 9.76
N GLN A 98 11.38 9.29 9.14
CA GLN A 98 10.36 10.10 9.82
C GLN A 98 9.69 9.32 10.96
N LEU A 99 9.35 8.05 10.73
CA LEU A 99 8.81 7.20 11.78
C LEU A 99 9.82 6.97 12.91
N GLN A 100 11.09 6.72 12.56
CA GLN A 100 12.16 6.54 13.54
C GLN A 100 12.33 7.78 14.42
N ALA A 101 12.32 8.97 13.82
CA ALA A 101 12.43 10.23 14.56
C ALA A 101 11.23 10.47 15.50
N LEU A 102 10.02 10.07 15.11
CA LEU A 102 8.81 10.25 15.91
C LEU A 102 8.70 9.31 17.12
N TYR A 103 9.23 8.09 17.01
CA TYR A 103 9.04 7.05 18.03
C TYR A 103 10.31 6.70 18.83
N ASN A 104 11.47 7.24 18.46
CA ASN A 104 12.71 7.13 19.24
C ASN A 104 13.05 8.39 20.04
N SER A 105 12.11 9.35 20.15
CA SER A 105 12.21 10.54 21.01
C SER A 105 11.70 10.29 22.41
#